data_AF-A0A166R033-F1
#
_entry.id   AF-A0A166R033-F1
#
_cell.length_a   1.000
_cell.length_b   1.000
_cell.length_c   1.000
_cell.angle_alpha   90.00
_cell.angle_beta   90.00
_cell.angle_gamma   90.00
#
_symmetry.space_group_name_H-M   'P 1'
#
loop_
_entity.id
_entity.type
_entity.pdbx_description
1 polymer ?
#
loop_
_entity_poly.entity_id
_entity_poly.type
_entity_poly.pdbx_seq_one_letter_code
_entity_poly.pdbx_strand_id
1 'polypeptide(L)'
;MTEGKLMMVNVEETKIIPVNPEDPFDLSLFEDYDICITGAAMKQYETRPSWQVLVQNTWVYARVSPAQKELILTTLKTLGYVTLMAGDGTNDVGALKQAHIGVALLDGTVEDLQKIAEHQRLERVKKVYESQLSISARFGQPPPPVPAAIAHFFPDVVKAQQLAVTNQQAARKKNPMEKFDLASITNSMADMDSEDEVPKIKLGDASCAAPFTSKLSHVQAITHIIRQGRCTLVATIQMYKILALNCLITAYSLSVQYLDGIKFGDYQVTVTGMLMSVCFLCISRAKPVEKLSRERPLGNIFNFYVLLSVLIQFALHIITLVYITDLSHQYEPTGLIDLEAKFEPSLLNTAIYLLGLSQQVSTFAINFQGRPFREGIRENPTLWWGLVAASAVAFSGATDFMPELNRWLQIVVMEDSFKFKLTAAMAIDFIGCWLVEITCKAVFADLAPKPFITRGRERRELRRQEEEKAKMMTVLEDKKSV
;
A
#
# COMPACT_ATOMS: atom_id res chain seq x y z
N MET A 1 -48.70 -17.98 -13.77
CA MET A 1 -47.70 -17.43 -14.72
C MET A 1 -47.36 -18.55 -15.69
N THR A 2 -47.65 -18.39 -16.97
CA THR A 2 -47.31 -19.35 -18.03
C THR A 2 -45.80 -19.53 -18.12
N GLU A 3 -45.33 -20.77 -18.10
CA GLU A 3 -43.92 -21.13 -18.31
C GLU A 3 -43.40 -20.47 -19.60
N GLY A 4 -42.34 -19.65 -19.48
CA GLY A 4 -41.60 -19.11 -20.62
C GLY A 4 -41.83 -17.64 -20.99
N LYS A 5 -42.83 -16.93 -20.44
CA LYS A 5 -43.01 -15.48 -20.72
C LYS A 5 -42.32 -14.60 -19.68
N LEU A 6 -41.35 -13.81 -20.12
CA LEU A 6 -40.67 -12.81 -19.30
C LEU A 6 -41.48 -11.51 -19.22
N MET A 7 -41.53 -10.93 -18.03
CA MET A 7 -42.20 -9.65 -17.79
C MET A 7 -41.35 -8.84 -16.80
N MET A 8 -41.27 -7.52 -17.03
CA MET A 8 -40.77 -6.58 -16.05
C MET A 8 -41.95 -6.06 -15.25
N VAL A 9 -41.86 -6.22 -13.93
CA VAL A 9 -42.91 -5.83 -12.98
C VAL A 9 -42.26 -4.94 -11.93
N ASN A 10 -42.86 -3.79 -11.65
CA ASN A 10 -42.42 -2.97 -10.52
C ASN A 10 -42.80 -3.60 -9.19
N VAL A 11 -42.26 -3.08 -8.09
CA VAL A 11 -42.47 -3.65 -6.74
C VAL A 11 -43.93 -3.62 -6.32
N GLU A 12 -44.68 -2.59 -6.72
CA GLU A 12 -46.11 -2.42 -6.41
C GLU A 12 -47.03 -3.19 -7.37
N GLU A 13 -46.47 -3.92 -8.36
CA GLU A 13 -47.19 -4.68 -9.38
C GLU A 13 -48.15 -3.85 -10.26
N THR A 14 -48.04 -2.51 -10.25
CA THR A 14 -48.89 -1.60 -11.01
C THR A 14 -48.47 -1.42 -12.47
N LYS A 15 -47.19 -1.62 -12.77
CA LYS A 15 -46.61 -1.46 -14.11
C LYS A 15 -46.02 -2.79 -14.54
N ILE A 16 -46.60 -3.35 -15.61
CA ILE A 16 -46.19 -4.61 -16.21
C ILE A 16 -45.78 -4.32 -17.65
N ILE A 17 -44.51 -4.58 -17.97
CA ILE A 17 -43.97 -4.45 -19.32
C ILE A 17 -43.64 -5.86 -19.81
N PRO A 18 -44.30 -6.37 -20.86
CA PRO A 18 -43.96 -7.67 -21.44
C PRO A 18 -42.59 -7.58 -22.11
N VAL A 19 -41.75 -8.58 -21.90
CA VAL A 19 -40.40 -8.62 -22.48
C VAL A 19 -40.21 -9.92 -23.23
N ASN A 20 -39.87 -9.80 -24.51
CA ASN A 20 -39.46 -10.93 -25.33
C ASN A 20 -37.92 -10.97 -25.40
N PRO A 21 -37.26 -12.04 -24.92
CA PRO A 21 -35.80 -12.15 -25.00
C PRO A 21 -35.25 -12.21 -26.43
N GLU A 22 -36.07 -12.52 -27.43
CA GLU A 22 -35.66 -12.60 -28.85
C GLU A 22 -35.50 -11.23 -29.49
N ASP A 23 -36.20 -10.23 -28.97
CA ASP A 23 -36.13 -8.89 -29.48
C ASP A 23 -34.95 -8.12 -28.86
N PRO A 24 -34.40 -7.11 -29.56
CA PRO A 24 -33.43 -6.19 -28.97
C PRO A 24 -34.00 -5.56 -27.69
N PHE A 25 -33.18 -5.51 -26.63
CA PHE A 25 -33.62 -4.93 -25.36
C PHE A 25 -33.76 -3.41 -25.48
N ASP A 26 -34.90 -2.88 -25.05
CA ASP A 26 -35.15 -1.44 -25.05
C ASP A 26 -34.25 -0.73 -24.03
N LEU A 27 -33.27 0.02 -24.53
CA LEU A 27 -32.29 0.74 -23.73
C LEU A 27 -32.87 1.96 -23.01
N SER A 28 -33.96 2.53 -23.52
CA SER A 28 -34.59 3.73 -22.93
C SER A 28 -35.08 3.46 -21.50
N LEU A 29 -35.45 2.21 -21.21
CA LEU A 29 -35.85 1.76 -19.88
C LEU A 29 -34.78 2.00 -18.80
N PHE A 30 -33.50 2.00 -19.15
CA PHE A 30 -32.41 2.24 -18.19
C PHE A 30 -32.26 3.71 -17.80
N GLU A 31 -32.80 4.63 -18.59
CA GLU A 31 -32.82 6.06 -18.31
C GLU A 31 -33.83 6.39 -17.20
N ASP A 32 -34.93 5.67 -17.15
CA ASP A 32 -36.00 5.87 -16.17
C ASP A 32 -35.90 4.92 -14.97
N TYR A 33 -35.44 3.68 -15.18
CA TYR A 33 -35.52 2.61 -14.18
C TYR A 33 -34.16 1.95 -13.88
N ASP A 34 -33.95 1.58 -12.62
CA ASP A 34 -32.93 0.61 -12.21
C ASP A 34 -33.57 -0.79 -12.19
N ILE A 35 -32.99 -1.76 -12.88
CA ILE A 35 -33.59 -3.09 -13.03
C ILE A 35 -32.97 -4.13 -12.09
N CYS A 36 -33.78 -5.15 -11.77
CA CYS A 36 -33.38 -6.36 -11.05
C CYS A 36 -33.67 -7.56 -11.95
N ILE A 37 -32.68 -8.46 -12.10
CA ILE A 37 -32.82 -9.68 -12.91
C ILE A 37 -32.86 -10.90 -11.98
N THR A 38 -33.80 -11.81 -12.22
CA THR A 38 -33.88 -13.09 -11.51
C THR A 38 -33.05 -14.17 -12.22
N GLY A 39 -32.63 -15.22 -11.50
CA GLY A 39 -31.92 -16.35 -12.09
C GLY A 39 -32.69 -17.03 -13.25
N ALA A 40 -34.02 -17.10 -13.16
CA ALA A 40 -34.87 -17.64 -14.22
C ALA A 40 -34.88 -16.75 -15.48
N ALA A 41 -34.91 -15.43 -15.30
CA ALA A 41 -34.79 -14.47 -16.40
C ALA A 41 -33.40 -14.55 -17.05
N MET A 42 -32.36 -14.59 -16.22
CA MET A 42 -30.96 -14.66 -16.65
C MET A 42 -30.69 -15.84 -17.59
N LYS A 43 -31.23 -17.02 -17.27
CA LYS A 43 -31.07 -18.24 -18.09
C LYS A 43 -31.58 -18.06 -19.52
N GLN A 44 -32.57 -17.19 -19.73
CA GLN A 44 -33.09 -16.93 -21.07
C GLN A 44 -32.19 -15.98 -21.87
N TYR A 45 -31.34 -15.19 -21.20
CA TYR A 45 -30.45 -14.22 -21.84
C TYR A 45 -29.00 -14.69 -21.96
N GLU A 46 -28.54 -15.65 -21.17
CA GLU A 46 -27.11 -16.01 -21.03
C GLU A 46 -26.38 -16.33 -22.35
N THR A 47 -27.09 -16.87 -23.35
CA THR A 47 -26.54 -17.19 -24.68
C THR A 47 -26.76 -16.08 -25.72
N ARG A 48 -27.40 -14.98 -25.33
CA ARG A 48 -27.85 -13.92 -26.25
C ARG A 48 -26.93 -12.68 -26.18
N PRO A 49 -26.80 -11.91 -27.27
CA PRO A 49 -26.02 -10.68 -27.26
C PRO A 49 -26.49 -9.63 -26.24
N SER A 50 -27.81 -9.60 -25.97
CA SER A 50 -28.43 -8.70 -24.99
C SER A 50 -27.93 -8.93 -23.56
N TRP A 51 -27.31 -10.07 -23.25
CA TRP A 51 -26.73 -10.33 -21.94
C TRP A 51 -25.68 -9.30 -21.52
N GLN A 52 -24.77 -8.93 -22.43
CA GLN A 52 -23.71 -7.97 -22.10
C GLN A 52 -24.28 -6.60 -21.72
N VAL A 53 -25.31 -6.16 -22.46
CA VAL A 53 -26.04 -4.93 -22.21
C VAL A 53 -26.76 -5.01 -20.87
N LEU A 54 -27.46 -6.11 -20.58
CA LEU A 54 -28.16 -6.30 -19.32
C LEU A 54 -27.19 -6.28 -18.14
N VAL A 55 -26.04 -6.95 -18.26
CA VAL A 55 -25.00 -6.97 -17.23
C VAL A 55 -24.47 -5.58 -16.91
N GLN A 56 -24.32 -4.73 -17.93
CA GLN A 56 -23.88 -3.35 -17.77
C GLN A 56 -24.93 -2.40 -17.18
N ASN A 57 -26.21 -2.81 -17.08
CA ASN A 57 -27.29 -1.93 -16.62
C ASN A 57 -28.13 -2.54 -15.47
N THR A 58 -27.70 -3.67 -14.91
CA THR A 58 -28.38 -4.34 -13.80
C THR A 58 -27.53 -4.29 -12.53
N TRP A 59 -28.14 -3.83 -11.44
CA TRP A 59 -27.47 -3.68 -10.14
C TRP A 59 -27.81 -4.78 -9.14
N VAL A 60 -28.96 -5.44 -9.33
CA VAL A 60 -29.46 -6.47 -8.43
C VAL A 60 -29.73 -7.73 -9.22
N TYR A 61 -29.14 -8.83 -8.76
CA TYR A 61 -29.38 -10.17 -9.27
C TYR A 61 -29.97 -11.00 -8.14
N ALA A 62 -31.21 -11.45 -8.31
CA ALA A 62 -31.95 -12.16 -7.28
C ALA A 62 -32.11 -13.64 -7.64
N ARG A 63 -32.09 -14.51 -6.63
CA ARG A 63 -32.32 -15.96 -6.79
C ARG A 63 -31.41 -16.60 -7.86
N VAL A 64 -30.15 -16.17 -7.92
CA VAL A 64 -29.16 -16.70 -8.86
C VAL A 64 -28.48 -17.94 -8.30
N SER A 65 -28.18 -18.91 -9.17
CA SER A 65 -27.38 -20.07 -8.81
C SER A 65 -25.89 -19.73 -8.67
N PRO A 66 -25.07 -20.56 -8.00
CA PRO A 66 -23.62 -20.36 -7.92
C PRO A 66 -22.94 -20.17 -9.29
N ALA A 67 -23.29 -21.02 -10.27
CA ALA A 67 -22.77 -20.92 -11.65
C ALA A 67 -23.16 -19.60 -12.34
N GLN A 68 -24.35 -19.06 -12.03
CA GLN A 68 -24.79 -17.78 -12.56
C GLN A 68 -23.99 -16.60 -11.97
N LYS A 69 -23.60 -16.67 -10.69
CA LYS A 69 -22.71 -15.65 -10.08
C LYS A 69 -21.36 -15.61 -10.79
N GLU A 70 -20.80 -16.77 -11.12
CA GLU A 70 -19.56 -16.87 -11.91
C GLU A 70 -19.75 -16.24 -13.29
N LEU A 71 -20.85 -16.52 -13.99
CA LEU A 71 -21.13 -15.98 -15.31
C LEU A 71 -21.24 -14.45 -15.31
N ILE A 72 -21.86 -13.85 -14.28
CA ILE A 72 -21.92 -12.39 -14.13
C ILE A 72 -20.51 -11.81 -14.02
N LEU A 73 -19.65 -12.42 -13.18
CA LEU A 73 -18.28 -11.95 -13.00
C LEU A 73 -17.41 -12.16 -14.23
N THR A 74 -17.49 -13.31 -14.92
CA THR A 74 -16.76 -13.53 -16.18
C THR A 74 -17.17 -12.51 -17.23
N THR A 75 -18.47 -12.22 -17.35
CA THR A 75 -18.99 -11.24 -18.33
C THR A 75 -18.47 -9.84 -18.03
N LEU A 76 -18.53 -9.38 -16.78
CA LEU A 76 -17.95 -8.09 -16.37
C LEU A 76 -16.45 -8.01 -16.66
N LYS A 77 -15.70 -9.10 -16.47
CA LYS A 77 -14.27 -9.16 -16.79
C LYS A 77 -14.01 -9.07 -18.30
N THR A 78 -14.78 -9.79 -19.12
CA THR A 78 -14.69 -9.75 -20.58
C THR A 78 -14.98 -8.35 -21.14
N LEU A 79 -15.87 -7.61 -20.48
CA LEU A 79 -16.16 -6.20 -20.79
C LEU A 79 -15.06 -5.23 -20.28
N GLY A 80 -13.96 -5.75 -19.72
CA GLY A 80 -12.80 -4.99 -19.27
C GLY A 80 -12.95 -4.35 -17.89
N TYR A 81 -13.95 -4.71 -17.08
CA TYR A 81 -14.09 -4.22 -15.71
C TYR A 81 -13.22 -5.00 -14.73
N VAL A 82 -12.67 -4.30 -13.74
CA VAL A 82 -12.04 -4.92 -12.57
C VAL A 82 -13.14 -5.23 -11.57
N THR A 83 -13.18 -6.47 -11.08
CA THR A 83 -14.30 -7.02 -10.30
C THR A 83 -13.84 -7.41 -8.90
N LEU A 84 -14.66 -7.08 -7.90
CA LEU A 84 -14.50 -7.52 -6.52
C LEU A 84 -15.73 -8.31 -6.11
N MET A 85 -15.53 -9.47 -5.49
CA MET A 85 -16.59 -10.29 -4.90
C MET A 85 -16.34 -10.41 -3.40
N ALA A 86 -17.37 -10.17 -2.60
CA ALA A 86 -17.34 -10.44 -1.17
C ALA A 86 -18.48 -11.39 -0.81
N GLY A 87 -18.17 -12.43 -0.05
CA GLY A 87 -19.13 -13.46 0.33
C GLY A 87 -18.60 -14.31 1.48
N ASP A 88 -19.49 -15.05 2.11
CA ASP A 88 -19.26 -15.88 3.29
C ASP A 88 -19.58 -17.36 3.03
N GLY A 89 -20.53 -17.62 2.13
CA GLY A 89 -21.08 -18.95 1.87
C GLY A 89 -20.31 -19.79 0.83
N THR A 90 -20.54 -21.10 0.90
CA THR A 90 -20.07 -22.09 -0.09
C THR A 90 -20.59 -21.80 -1.50
N ASN A 91 -21.77 -21.17 -1.61
CA ASN A 91 -22.38 -20.75 -2.87
C ASN A 91 -21.63 -19.62 -3.59
N ASP A 92 -20.70 -18.95 -2.92
CA ASP A 92 -19.91 -17.84 -3.47
C ASP A 92 -18.50 -18.26 -3.87
N VAL A 93 -18.09 -19.51 -3.58
CA VAL A 93 -16.73 -20.02 -3.81
C VAL A 93 -16.26 -19.81 -5.26
N GLY A 94 -17.08 -20.18 -6.23
CA GLY A 94 -16.74 -20.00 -7.65
C GLY A 94 -16.63 -18.53 -8.04
N ALA A 95 -17.54 -17.70 -7.55
CA ALA A 95 -17.54 -16.26 -7.79
C ALA A 95 -16.32 -15.56 -7.14
N LEU A 96 -16.00 -15.92 -5.89
CA LEU A 96 -14.81 -15.44 -5.16
C LEU A 96 -13.53 -15.76 -5.92
N LYS A 97 -13.43 -16.97 -6.48
CA LYS A 97 -12.28 -17.41 -7.29
C LYS A 97 -12.21 -16.69 -8.64
N GLN A 98 -13.35 -16.40 -9.25
CA GLN A 98 -13.41 -15.79 -10.58
C GLN A 98 -13.18 -14.28 -10.56
N ALA A 99 -13.52 -13.59 -9.46
CA ALA A 99 -13.28 -12.17 -9.29
C ALA A 99 -11.77 -11.83 -9.37
N HIS A 100 -11.44 -10.59 -9.75
CA HIS A 100 -10.05 -10.15 -9.63
C HIS A 100 -9.62 -10.04 -8.16
N ILE A 101 -10.57 -9.68 -7.29
CA ILE A 101 -10.37 -9.59 -5.85
C ILE A 101 -11.54 -10.33 -5.18
N GLY A 102 -11.28 -11.51 -4.61
CA GLY A 102 -12.22 -12.22 -3.75
C GLY A 102 -11.96 -11.92 -2.28
N VAL A 103 -13.01 -11.64 -1.52
CA VAL A 103 -12.96 -11.38 -0.07
C VAL A 103 -13.93 -12.30 0.65
N ALA A 104 -13.41 -13.24 1.44
CA ALA A 104 -14.21 -14.04 2.35
C ALA A 104 -14.46 -13.28 3.65
N LEU A 105 -15.71 -13.20 4.11
CA LEU A 105 -16.08 -12.65 5.41
C LEU A 105 -16.39 -13.79 6.38
N LEU A 106 -15.78 -13.78 7.57
CA LEU A 106 -15.99 -14.77 8.62
C LEU A 106 -16.75 -14.17 9.81
N ASP A 107 -17.40 -15.02 10.62
CA ASP A 107 -18.29 -14.59 11.71
C ASP A 107 -17.60 -14.16 13.02
N GLY A 108 -16.29 -13.85 12.99
CA GLY A 108 -15.57 -13.46 14.21
C GLY A 108 -15.98 -12.07 14.71
N THR A 109 -16.01 -11.91 16.04
CA THR A 109 -16.16 -10.60 16.70
C THR A 109 -14.82 -9.99 17.07
N VAL A 110 -14.82 -8.70 17.45
CA VAL A 110 -13.61 -8.01 17.91
C VAL A 110 -13.16 -8.59 19.25
N GLU A 111 -14.09 -8.92 20.16
CA GLU A 111 -13.77 -9.56 21.44
C GLU A 111 -13.12 -10.93 21.23
N ASP A 112 -13.63 -11.73 20.29
CA ASP A 112 -13.05 -13.05 19.97
C ASP A 112 -11.59 -12.92 19.51
N LEU A 113 -11.32 -11.97 18.60
CA LEU A 113 -9.96 -11.73 18.12
C LEU A 113 -9.01 -11.26 19.23
N GLN A 114 -9.49 -10.44 20.17
CA GLN A 114 -8.70 -9.98 21.31
C GLN A 114 -8.37 -11.14 22.25
N LYS A 115 -9.35 -11.98 22.60
CA LYS A 115 -9.13 -13.18 23.43
C LYS A 115 -8.15 -14.15 22.78
N ILE A 116 -8.29 -14.39 21.46
CA ILE A 116 -7.34 -15.23 20.71
C ILE A 116 -5.93 -14.63 20.73
N ALA A 117 -5.80 -13.31 20.51
CA ALA A 117 -4.50 -12.64 20.50
C ALA A 117 -3.83 -12.63 21.89
N GLU A 118 -4.61 -12.43 22.94
CA GLU A 118 -4.16 -12.48 24.34
C GLU A 118 -3.70 -13.88 24.70
N HIS A 119 -4.51 -14.91 24.42
CA HIS A 119 -4.13 -16.30 24.63
C HIS A 119 -2.83 -16.66 23.87
N GLN A 120 -2.72 -16.29 22.59
CA GLN A 120 -1.48 -16.50 21.80
C GLN A 120 -0.27 -15.73 22.34
N ARG A 121 -0.47 -14.61 23.02
CA ARG A 121 0.59 -13.85 23.68
C ARG A 121 1.02 -14.55 24.97
N LEU A 122 0.07 -15.00 25.79
CA LEU A 122 0.32 -15.74 27.02
C LEU A 122 1.06 -17.04 26.73
N GLU A 123 0.61 -17.82 25.74
CA GLU A 123 1.27 -19.04 25.27
C GLU A 123 2.72 -18.81 24.83
N ARG A 124 2.98 -17.72 24.07
CA ARG A 124 4.35 -17.37 23.67
C ARG A 124 5.25 -17.07 24.86
N VAL A 125 4.74 -16.34 25.86
CA VAL A 125 5.52 -16.03 27.07
C VAL A 125 5.71 -17.29 27.93
N LYS A 126 4.69 -18.13 28.07
CA LYS A 126 4.75 -19.45 28.74
C LYS A 126 5.88 -20.30 28.13
N LYS A 127 5.89 -20.46 26.81
CA LYS A 127 6.91 -21.25 26.08
C LYS A 127 8.33 -20.70 26.26
N VAL A 128 8.50 -19.38 26.27
CA VAL A 128 9.81 -18.74 26.55
C VAL A 128 10.24 -19.05 27.99
N TYR A 129 9.34 -18.96 28.95
CA TYR A 129 9.63 -19.24 30.35
C TYR A 129 9.95 -20.73 30.60
N GLU A 130 9.21 -21.66 29.99
CA GLU A 130 9.54 -23.09 30.00
C GLU A 130 10.95 -23.37 29.44
N SER A 131 11.31 -22.71 28.34
CA SER A 131 12.66 -22.81 27.78
C SER A 131 13.72 -22.28 28.75
N GLN A 132 13.46 -21.15 29.42
CA GLN A 132 14.35 -20.60 30.44
C GLN A 132 14.50 -21.56 31.64
N LEU A 133 13.40 -22.14 32.13
CA LEU A 133 13.42 -23.14 33.22
C LEU A 133 14.25 -24.37 32.83
N SER A 134 14.06 -24.90 31.62
CA SER A 134 14.84 -26.04 31.11
C SER A 134 16.34 -25.72 31.05
N ILE A 135 16.71 -24.53 30.58
CA ILE A 135 18.09 -24.06 30.54
C ILE A 135 18.66 -23.94 31.96
N SER A 136 17.96 -23.29 32.88
CA SER A 136 18.41 -23.15 34.27
C SER A 136 18.60 -24.51 34.95
N ALA A 137 17.70 -25.46 34.73
CA ALA A 137 17.83 -26.83 35.23
C ALA A 137 19.05 -27.57 34.62
N ARG A 138 19.33 -27.35 33.34
CA ARG A 138 20.49 -27.93 32.64
C ARG A 138 21.81 -27.42 33.23
N PHE A 139 21.92 -26.11 33.47
CA PHE A 139 23.13 -25.46 33.99
C PHE A 139 23.21 -25.41 35.52
N GLY A 140 22.26 -26.02 36.24
CA GLY A 140 22.24 -26.02 37.70
C GLY A 140 22.07 -24.62 38.30
N GLN A 141 21.45 -23.70 37.57
CA GLN A 141 21.13 -22.36 38.07
C GLN A 141 19.79 -22.38 38.84
N PRO A 142 19.53 -21.39 39.70
CA PRO A 142 18.22 -21.25 40.31
C PRO A 142 17.13 -21.03 39.25
N PRO A 143 15.88 -21.46 39.51
CA PRO A 143 14.79 -21.24 38.58
C PRO A 143 14.55 -19.72 38.43
N PRO A 144 14.46 -19.21 37.20
CA PRO A 144 14.22 -17.79 36.95
C PRO A 144 12.88 -17.35 37.53
N PRO A 145 12.72 -16.07 37.90
CA PRO A 145 11.42 -15.56 38.34
C PRO A 145 10.41 -15.60 37.20
N VAL A 146 9.14 -15.86 37.54
CA VAL A 146 8.03 -15.82 36.59
C VAL A 146 7.92 -14.41 36.00
N PRO A 147 7.84 -14.24 34.66
CA PRO A 147 7.72 -12.92 34.05
C PRO A 147 6.49 -12.17 34.57
N ALA A 148 6.65 -10.89 34.92
CA ALA A 148 5.57 -10.07 35.49
C ALA A 148 4.31 -10.01 34.60
N ALA A 149 4.48 -10.13 33.29
CA ALA A 149 3.39 -10.16 32.30
C ALA A 149 2.44 -11.35 32.48
N ILE A 150 2.93 -12.46 33.05
CA ILE A 150 2.16 -13.69 33.26
C ILE A 150 1.95 -13.97 34.76
N ALA A 151 2.76 -13.40 35.65
CA ALA A 151 2.72 -13.65 37.09
C ALA A 151 1.34 -13.41 37.75
N HIS A 152 0.60 -12.39 37.32
CA HIS A 152 -0.76 -12.13 37.85
C HIS A 152 -1.80 -13.14 37.33
N PHE A 153 -1.61 -13.66 36.12
CA PHE A 153 -2.50 -14.65 35.51
C PHE A 153 -2.23 -16.07 36.03
N PHE A 154 -1.03 -16.33 36.58
CA PHE A 154 -0.61 -17.67 37.04
C PHE A 154 -0.07 -17.66 38.47
N PRO A 155 -0.90 -17.40 39.50
CA PRO A 155 -0.47 -17.32 40.89
C PRO A 155 0.12 -18.63 41.43
N ASP A 156 -0.35 -19.78 40.95
CA ASP A 156 0.12 -21.09 41.41
C ASP A 156 1.48 -21.46 40.80
N VAL A 157 1.77 -21.02 39.57
CA VAL A 157 3.11 -21.13 38.98
C VAL A 157 4.12 -20.27 39.75
N VAL A 158 3.70 -19.09 40.24
CA VAL A 158 4.53 -18.24 41.10
C VAL A 158 4.83 -18.94 42.43
N LYS A 159 3.82 -19.56 43.07
CA LYS A 159 4.02 -20.33 44.30
C LYS A 159 4.94 -21.53 44.08
N ALA A 160 4.72 -22.30 43.01
CA ALA A 160 5.55 -23.46 42.66
C ALA A 160 7.01 -23.06 42.42
N GLN A 161 7.24 -21.93 41.75
CA GLN A 161 8.58 -21.37 41.54
C GLN A 161 9.24 -20.97 42.87
N GLN A 162 8.52 -20.25 43.76
CA GLN A 162 9.06 -19.82 45.06
C GLN A 162 9.39 -21.01 45.97
N LEU A 163 8.55 -22.03 45.97
CA LEU A 163 8.80 -23.29 46.67
C LEU A 163 10.02 -24.00 46.10
N ALA A 164 10.17 -24.07 44.77
CA ALA A 164 11.33 -24.67 44.12
C ALA A 164 12.64 -23.93 44.45
N VAL A 165 12.63 -22.58 44.50
CA VAL A 165 13.79 -21.79 44.94
C VAL A 165 14.16 -22.13 46.38
N THR A 166 13.17 -22.13 47.29
CA THR A 166 13.39 -22.37 48.71
C THR A 166 13.93 -23.78 48.97
N ASN A 167 13.32 -24.78 48.33
CA ASN A 167 13.73 -26.17 48.43
C ASN A 167 15.14 -26.39 47.84
N GLN A 168 15.45 -25.77 46.70
CA GLN A 168 16.78 -25.87 46.10
C GLN A 168 17.86 -25.22 46.98
N GLN A 169 17.57 -24.07 47.60
CA GLN A 169 18.51 -23.42 48.53
C GLN A 169 18.78 -24.29 49.76
N ALA A 170 17.74 -24.93 50.32
CA ALA A 170 17.88 -25.85 51.44
C ALA A 170 18.64 -27.13 51.05
N ALA A 171 18.36 -27.69 49.87
CA ALA A 171 18.99 -28.91 49.38
C ALA A 171 20.46 -28.69 48.97
N ARG A 172 20.81 -27.53 48.39
CA ARG A 172 22.19 -27.14 48.08
C ARG A 172 23.10 -27.03 49.30
N LYS A 173 22.55 -26.73 50.47
CA LYS A 173 23.31 -26.76 51.74
C LYS A 173 23.73 -28.19 52.13
N LYS A 174 23.01 -29.22 51.65
CA LYS A 174 23.31 -30.64 51.90
C LYS A 174 24.09 -31.28 50.75
N ASN A 175 23.80 -30.91 49.49
CA ASN A 175 24.43 -31.43 48.29
C ASN A 175 24.62 -30.33 47.23
N PRO A 176 25.86 -29.89 46.93
CA PRO A 176 26.12 -28.82 45.96
C PRO A 176 25.61 -29.08 44.54
N MET A 177 25.43 -30.36 44.15
CA MET A 177 24.99 -30.76 42.81
C MET A 177 23.46 -30.91 42.66
N GLU A 178 22.68 -30.62 43.69
CA GLU A 178 21.22 -30.76 43.64
C GLU A 178 20.57 -29.76 42.66
N LYS A 179 19.67 -30.26 41.81
CA LYS A 179 18.88 -29.46 40.86
C LYS A 179 17.50 -29.15 41.43
N PHE A 180 16.88 -28.04 41.00
CA PHE A 180 15.49 -27.78 41.37
C PHE A 180 14.54 -28.74 40.65
N ASP A 181 13.38 -28.98 41.25
CA ASP A 181 12.35 -29.82 40.68
C ASP A 181 11.63 -29.11 39.52
N LEU A 182 12.04 -29.44 38.30
CA LEU A 182 11.43 -28.92 37.07
C LEU A 182 10.02 -29.47 36.86
N ALA A 183 9.71 -30.67 37.36
CA ALA A 183 8.44 -31.34 37.09
C ALA A 183 7.28 -30.67 37.81
N SER A 184 7.45 -30.26 39.08
CA SER A 184 6.39 -29.54 39.81
C SER A 184 6.02 -28.19 39.17
N ILE A 185 7.02 -27.43 38.71
CA ILE A 185 6.78 -26.15 38.03
C ILE A 185 6.09 -26.38 36.67
N THR A 186 6.54 -27.38 35.90
CA THR A 186 5.96 -27.70 34.59
C THR A 186 4.54 -28.25 34.70
N ASN A 187 4.26 -29.11 35.69
CA ASN A 187 2.92 -29.66 35.92
C ASN A 187 1.93 -28.57 36.35
N SER A 188 2.36 -27.65 37.22
CA SER A 188 1.55 -26.48 37.62
C SER A 188 1.22 -25.57 36.42
N MET A 189 2.04 -25.58 35.37
CA MET A 189 1.77 -24.87 34.11
C MET A 189 0.88 -25.66 33.15
N ALA A 190 0.84 -26.99 33.24
CA ALA A 190 0.05 -27.86 32.36
C ALA A 190 -1.42 -27.99 32.81
N ASP A 191 -1.67 -28.03 34.12
CA ASP A 191 -3.03 -28.19 34.66
C ASP A 191 -3.96 -26.99 34.35
N MET A 192 -3.39 -25.86 33.92
CA MET A 192 -4.11 -24.59 33.73
C MET A 192 -4.60 -24.34 32.29
N ASP A 193 -4.33 -25.23 31.34
CA ASP A 193 -4.78 -25.08 29.94
C ASP A 193 -6.28 -25.37 29.74
N SER A 194 -7.08 -25.49 30.82
CA SER A 194 -8.37 -26.19 30.81
C SER A 194 -9.62 -25.37 31.14
N GLU A 195 -9.54 -24.08 31.52
CA GLU A 195 -10.73 -23.37 32.04
C GLU A 195 -11.40 -22.37 31.08
N ASP A 196 -10.71 -21.82 30.07
CA ASP A 196 -11.32 -20.90 29.08
C ASP A 196 -11.23 -21.49 27.66
N GLU A 197 -12.35 -21.98 27.11
CA GLU A 197 -12.42 -22.33 25.69
C GLU A 197 -12.18 -21.09 24.83
N VAL A 198 -10.97 -20.98 24.29
CA VAL A 198 -10.60 -19.90 23.36
C VAL A 198 -11.55 -19.94 22.17
N PRO A 199 -12.22 -18.82 21.81
CA PRO A 199 -13.08 -18.76 20.64
C PRO A 199 -12.32 -19.22 19.39
N LYS A 200 -12.83 -20.25 18.71
CA LYS A 200 -12.24 -20.76 17.46
C LYS A 200 -13.01 -20.20 16.27
N ILE A 201 -12.34 -19.38 15.47
CA ILE A 201 -12.91 -18.89 14.20
C ILE A 201 -12.90 -20.05 13.20
N LYS A 202 -14.09 -20.49 12.76
CA LYS A 202 -14.23 -21.54 11.76
C LYS A 202 -13.86 -20.99 10.39
N LEU A 203 -12.87 -21.61 9.74
CA LEU A 203 -12.55 -21.35 8.34
C LEU A 203 -13.54 -22.15 7.49
N GLY A 204 -14.36 -21.45 6.69
CA GLY A 204 -15.28 -22.07 5.73
C GLY A 204 -14.68 -22.17 4.32
N ASP A 205 -15.34 -22.88 3.42
CA ASP A 205 -14.87 -23.10 2.03
C ASP A 205 -14.62 -21.80 1.27
N ALA A 206 -15.40 -20.74 1.56
CA ALA A 206 -15.20 -19.41 0.98
C ALA A 206 -13.80 -18.85 1.26
N SER A 207 -13.26 -19.10 2.46
CA SER A 207 -11.92 -18.65 2.86
C SER A 207 -10.79 -19.42 2.18
N CYS A 208 -11.07 -20.64 1.69
CA CYS A 208 -10.12 -21.41 0.89
C CYS A 208 -10.03 -20.90 -0.55
N ALA A 209 -11.10 -20.27 -1.06
CA ALA A 209 -11.18 -19.78 -2.43
C ALA A 209 -10.79 -18.31 -2.58
N ALA A 210 -11.06 -17.48 -1.57
CA ALA A 210 -10.77 -16.06 -1.60
C ALA A 210 -9.30 -15.75 -1.28
N PRO A 211 -8.61 -14.88 -2.05
CA PRO A 211 -7.26 -14.43 -1.71
C PRO A 211 -7.21 -13.57 -0.44
N PHE A 212 -8.30 -12.88 -0.09
CA PHE A 212 -8.42 -12.15 1.16
C PHE A 212 -9.48 -12.80 2.05
N THR A 213 -9.13 -12.98 3.33
CA THR A 213 -10.06 -13.51 4.34
C THR A 213 -10.12 -12.53 5.50
N SER A 214 -11.27 -11.86 5.64
CA SER A 214 -11.59 -11.05 6.81
C SER A 214 -12.01 -11.97 7.95
N LYS A 215 -11.30 -11.92 9.06
CA LYS A 215 -11.68 -12.64 10.29
C LYS A 215 -12.91 -12.05 10.98
N LEU A 216 -13.33 -10.86 10.56
CA LEU A 216 -14.48 -10.13 11.10
C LEU A 216 -15.60 -10.10 10.07
N SER A 217 -16.85 -10.12 10.55
CA SER A 217 -18.05 -10.13 9.71
C SER A 217 -18.39 -8.76 9.10
N HIS A 218 -17.69 -7.70 9.52
CA HIS A 218 -17.97 -6.37 9.04
C HIS A 218 -17.51 -6.14 7.58
N VAL A 219 -18.35 -5.44 6.82
CA VAL A 219 -18.10 -5.11 5.41
C VAL A 219 -17.04 -4.00 5.25
N GLN A 220 -16.65 -3.33 6.35
CA GLN A 220 -15.61 -2.29 6.35
C GLN A 220 -14.25 -2.80 5.84
N ALA A 221 -13.97 -4.12 5.97
CA ALA A 221 -12.78 -4.75 5.44
C ALA A 221 -12.58 -4.47 3.94
N ILE A 222 -13.67 -4.43 3.16
CA ILE A 222 -13.64 -4.12 1.73
C ILE A 222 -13.11 -2.70 1.50
N THR A 223 -13.57 -1.73 2.31
CA THR A 223 -13.11 -0.33 2.22
C THR A 223 -11.63 -0.22 2.55
N HIS A 224 -11.15 -0.93 3.58
CA HIS A 224 -9.73 -0.97 3.93
C HIS A 224 -8.87 -1.58 2.83
N ILE A 225 -9.31 -2.71 2.23
CA ILE A 225 -8.62 -3.35 1.11
C ILE A 225 -8.53 -2.40 -0.08
N ILE A 226 -9.62 -1.75 -0.46
CA ILE A 226 -9.64 -0.79 -1.59
C ILE A 226 -8.70 0.39 -1.30
N ARG A 227 -8.76 0.93 -0.08
CA ARG A 227 -7.93 2.08 0.32
C ARG A 227 -6.44 1.72 0.30
N GLN A 228 -6.09 0.56 0.86
CA GLN A 228 -4.72 0.06 0.84
C GLN A 228 -4.25 -0.22 -0.59
N GLY A 229 -5.08 -0.87 -1.41
CA GLY A 229 -4.76 -1.14 -2.81
C GLY A 229 -4.49 0.12 -3.63
N ARG A 230 -5.26 1.19 -3.41
CA ARG A 230 -5.02 2.50 -4.06
C ARG A 230 -3.71 3.14 -3.61
N CYS A 231 -3.40 3.08 -2.30
CA CYS A 231 -2.12 3.56 -1.76
C CYS A 231 -0.94 2.80 -2.37
N THR A 232 -1.01 1.47 -2.37
CA THR A 232 0.03 0.60 -2.92
C THR A 232 0.24 0.84 -4.41
N LEU A 233 -0.83 0.90 -5.21
CA LEU A 233 -0.73 1.12 -6.66
C LEU A 233 -0.03 2.44 -6.99
N VAL A 234 -0.39 3.51 -6.28
CA VAL A 234 0.25 4.82 -6.43
C VAL A 234 1.73 4.77 -6.03
N ALA A 235 2.05 4.16 -4.89
CA ALA A 235 3.44 4.01 -4.44
C ALA A 235 4.28 3.19 -5.43
N THR A 236 3.71 2.11 -5.99
CA THR A 236 4.37 1.27 -7.00
C THR A 236 4.67 2.05 -8.28
N ILE A 237 3.70 2.76 -8.85
CA ILE A 237 3.92 3.55 -10.08
C ILE A 237 5.00 4.61 -9.86
N GLN A 238 4.99 5.28 -8.69
CA GLN A 238 6.00 6.28 -8.34
C GLN A 238 7.39 5.68 -8.19
N MET A 239 7.48 4.52 -7.53
CA MET A 239 8.74 3.79 -7.38
C MET A 239 9.34 3.48 -8.75
N TYR A 240 8.53 3.06 -9.73
CA TYR A 240 8.99 2.83 -11.10
C TYR A 240 9.47 4.12 -11.79
N LYS A 241 8.74 5.23 -11.67
CA LYS A 241 9.17 6.53 -12.24
C LYS A 241 10.52 6.98 -11.67
N ILE A 242 10.65 6.93 -10.34
CA ILE A 242 11.86 7.34 -9.62
C ILE A 242 13.03 6.42 -9.99
N LEU A 243 12.81 5.11 -10.04
CA LEU A 243 13.85 4.15 -10.40
C LEU A 243 14.32 4.32 -11.84
N ALA A 244 13.40 4.55 -12.79
CA ALA A 244 13.75 4.80 -14.19
C ALA A 244 14.62 6.07 -14.34
N LEU A 245 14.21 7.19 -13.73
CA LEU A 245 14.96 8.44 -13.79
C LEU A 245 16.33 8.33 -13.12
N ASN A 246 16.39 7.75 -11.92
CA ASN A 246 17.66 7.62 -11.19
C ASN A 246 18.64 6.67 -11.87
N CYS A 247 18.16 5.58 -12.46
CA CYS A 247 19.01 4.66 -13.23
C CYS A 247 19.66 5.39 -14.40
N LEU A 248 18.88 6.19 -15.12
CA LEU A 248 19.35 6.94 -16.29
C LEU A 248 20.33 8.07 -15.93
N ILE A 249 20.04 8.84 -14.87
CA ILE A 249 20.96 9.85 -14.33
C ILE A 249 22.30 9.20 -13.94
N THR A 250 22.23 8.12 -13.16
CA THR A 250 23.42 7.42 -12.68
C THR A 250 24.24 6.82 -13.82
N ALA A 251 23.58 6.23 -14.83
CA ALA A 251 24.25 5.67 -15.99
C ALA A 251 25.03 6.73 -16.77
N TYR A 252 24.43 7.90 -17.01
CA TYR A 252 25.13 9.00 -17.67
C TYR A 252 26.29 9.54 -16.82
N SER A 253 26.05 9.82 -15.53
CA SER A 253 27.08 10.35 -14.63
C SER A 253 28.28 9.43 -14.48
N LEU A 254 28.06 8.10 -14.43
CA LEU A 254 29.13 7.12 -14.40
C LEU A 254 29.83 7.01 -15.76
N SER A 255 29.10 7.11 -16.87
CA SER A 255 29.69 7.10 -18.21
C SER A 255 30.65 8.27 -18.43
N VAL A 256 30.25 9.50 -18.06
CA VAL A 256 31.10 10.69 -18.20
C VAL A 256 32.38 10.54 -17.38
N GLN A 257 32.24 10.16 -16.11
CA GLN A 257 33.39 9.95 -15.23
C GLN A 257 34.33 8.84 -15.73
N TYR A 258 33.77 7.72 -16.20
CA TYR A 258 34.56 6.63 -16.74
C TYR A 258 35.35 7.05 -17.98
N LEU A 259 34.74 7.81 -18.89
CA LEU A 259 35.41 8.29 -20.11
C LEU A 259 36.56 9.25 -19.80
N ASP A 260 36.42 10.06 -18.74
CA ASP A 260 37.44 11.01 -18.31
C ASP A 260 38.44 10.44 -17.28
N GLY A 261 38.34 9.15 -16.94
CA GLY A 261 39.21 8.50 -15.95
C GLY A 261 39.02 9.01 -14.51
N ILE A 262 37.88 9.63 -14.21
CA ILE A 262 37.55 10.19 -12.90
C ILE A 262 36.67 9.19 -12.13
N LYS A 263 36.77 9.22 -10.80
CA LYS A 263 35.97 8.37 -9.89
C LYS A 263 35.20 9.24 -8.90
N PHE A 264 34.16 8.68 -8.28
CA PHE A 264 33.53 9.28 -7.10
C PHE A 264 34.33 8.97 -5.84
N GLY A 265 34.30 9.88 -4.87
CA GLY A 265 34.86 9.64 -3.54
C GLY A 265 33.97 8.72 -2.70
N ASP A 266 34.56 7.98 -1.77
CA ASP A 266 33.83 7.03 -0.91
C ASP A 266 32.75 7.73 -0.07
N TYR A 267 33.02 8.93 0.44
CA TYR A 267 32.06 9.73 1.20
C TYR A 267 30.87 10.17 0.33
N GLN A 268 31.16 10.61 -0.90
CA GLN A 268 30.15 11.04 -1.86
C GLN A 268 29.16 9.92 -2.15
N VAL A 269 29.68 8.74 -2.51
CA VAL A 269 28.88 7.54 -2.80
C VAL A 269 28.10 7.10 -1.56
N THR A 270 28.73 7.10 -0.38
CA THR A 270 28.07 6.71 0.88
C THR A 270 26.87 7.60 1.20
N VAL A 271 27.02 8.93 1.08
CA VAL A 271 25.94 9.89 1.33
C VAL A 271 24.78 9.67 0.34
N THR A 272 25.08 9.55 -0.96
CA THR A 272 24.04 9.27 -1.96
C THR A 272 23.35 7.92 -1.72
N GLY A 273 24.10 6.86 -1.43
CA GLY A 273 23.55 5.53 -1.18
C GLY A 273 22.67 5.47 0.07
N MET A 274 23.07 6.14 1.14
CA MET A 274 22.29 6.23 2.37
C MET A 274 20.99 7.02 2.15
N LEU A 275 21.06 8.16 1.45
CA LEU A 275 19.88 8.94 1.06
C LEU A 275 18.90 8.09 0.26
N MET A 276 19.38 7.45 -0.81
CA MET A 276 18.57 6.58 -1.66
C MET A 276 17.87 5.48 -0.86
N SER A 277 18.61 4.83 0.04
CA SER A 277 18.09 3.76 0.89
C SER A 277 16.98 4.24 1.82
N VAL A 278 17.19 5.38 2.50
CA VAL A 278 16.19 5.97 3.40
C VAL A 278 14.94 6.40 2.63
N CYS A 279 15.09 7.07 1.48
CA CYS A 279 13.98 7.50 0.66
C CYS A 279 13.15 6.32 0.13
N PHE A 280 13.80 5.25 -0.36
CA PHE A 280 13.08 4.04 -0.82
C PHE A 280 12.35 3.31 0.31
N LEU A 281 12.95 3.21 1.49
CA LEU A 281 12.28 2.64 2.67
C LEU A 281 11.06 3.46 3.10
N CYS A 282 11.11 4.79 2.94
CA CYS A 282 9.96 5.64 3.26
C CYS A 282 8.83 5.51 2.24
N ILE A 283 9.14 5.36 0.94
CA ILE A 283 8.13 5.13 -0.10
C ILE A 283 7.42 3.79 0.10
N SER A 284 8.16 2.74 0.45
CA SER A 284 7.57 1.40 0.66
C SER A 284 6.63 1.35 1.87
N ARG A 285 6.84 2.22 2.87
CA ARG A 285 6.01 2.35 4.08
C ARG A 285 4.90 3.40 3.95
N ALA A 286 4.36 3.56 2.74
CA ALA A 286 3.28 4.51 2.47
C ALA A 286 1.99 4.20 3.25
N LYS A 287 1.43 5.21 3.90
CA LYS A 287 0.14 5.11 4.61
C LYS A 287 -1.02 5.66 3.80
N PRO A 288 -2.14 4.92 3.67
CA PRO A 288 -3.32 5.40 2.98
C PRO A 288 -4.02 6.56 3.71
N VAL A 289 -4.75 7.40 2.97
CA VAL A 289 -5.66 8.39 3.57
C VAL A 289 -7.01 7.74 3.92
N GLU A 290 -7.57 8.08 5.07
CA GLU A 290 -8.84 7.50 5.57
C GLU A 290 -10.04 7.71 4.60
N LYS A 291 -10.15 8.87 3.96
CA LYS A 291 -11.26 9.16 3.05
C LYS A 291 -10.96 8.67 1.63
N LEU A 292 -11.86 7.87 1.06
CA LEU A 292 -11.79 7.51 -0.36
C LEU A 292 -12.16 8.71 -1.24
N SER A 293 -11.24 9.10 -2.14
CA SER A 293 -11.53 10.10 -3.17
C SER A 293 -12.23 9.49 -4.38
N ARG A 294 -12.83 10.34 -5.20
CA ARG A 294 -13.50 9.97 -6.46
C ARG A 294 -12.51 9.70 -7.61
N GLU A 295 -11.35 10.36 -7.58
CA GLU A 295 -10.28 10.19 -8.57
C GLU A 295 -9.68 8.79 -8.52
N ARG A 296 -9.48 8.12 -9.65
CA ARG A 296 -8.85 6.79 -9.64
C ARG A 296 -7.34 6.91 -9.81
N PRO A 297 -6.54 6.07 -9.14
CA PRO A 297 -5.12 5.97 -9.47
C PRO A 297 -4.95 5.41 -10.88
N LEU A 298 -3.82 5.71 -11.51
CA LEU A 298 -3.48 5.14 -12.81
C LEU A 298 -3.34 3.62 -12.70
N GLY A 299 -3.91 2.88 -13.65
CA GLY A 299 -3.95 1.42 -13.61
C GLY A 299 -2.74 0.72 -14.21
N ASN A 300 -1.91 1.43 -14.98
CA ASN A 300 -0.75 0.88 -15.68
C ASN A 300 0.42 1.86 -15.67
N ILE A 301 1.64 1.34 -15.55
CA ILE A 301 2.90 2.08 -15.64
C ILE A 301 3.16 2.51 -17.09
N PHE A 302 2.80 1.68 -18.07
CA PHE A 302 2.86 1.99 -19.50
C PHE A 302 1.66 2.85 -19.93
N ASN A 303 1.41 3.92 -19.19
CA ASN A 303 0.47 4.95 -19.58
C ASN A 303 1.22 6.07 -20.31
N PHE A 304 0.61 6.64 -21.34
CA PHE A 304 1.20 7.71 -22.14
C PHE A 304 1.72 8.89 -21.29
N TYR A 305 0.95 9.33 -20.29
CA TYR A 305 1.38 10.37 -19.34
C TYR A 305 2.66 9.99 -18.60
N VAL A 306 2.73 8.77 -18.06
CA VAL A 306 3.86 8.32 -17.23
C VAL A 306 5.12 8.24 -18.07
N LEU A 307 5.03 7.63 -19.25
CA LEU A 307 6.16 7.49 -20.18
C LEU A 307 6.65 8.84 -20.68
N LEU A 308 5.73 9.70 -21.12
CA LEU A 308 6.08 11.03 -21.63
C LEU A 308 6.74 11.89 -20.55
N SER A 309 6.20 11.90 -19.33
CA SER A 309 6.79 12.68 -18.23
C SER A 309 8.20 12.19 -17.88
N VAL A 310 8.42 10.87 -17.79
CA VAL A 310 9.76 10.30 -17.53
C VAL A 310 10.74 10.64 -18.65
N LEU A 311 10.34 10.54 -19.91
CA LEU A 311 11.22 10.84 -21.05
C LEU A 311 11.62 12.31 -21.11
N ILE A 312 10.69 13.24 -20.88
CA ILE A 312 10.99 14.67 -20.90
C ILE A 312 11.84 15.07 -19.68
N GLN A 313 11.52 14.57 -18.48
CA GLN A 313 12.36 14.79 -17.29
C GLN A 313 13.78 14.25 -17.50
N PHE A 314 13.90 13.05 -18.07
CA PHE A 314 15.20 12.47 -18.42
C PHE A 314 15.96 13.36 -19.41
N ALA A 315 15.32 13.84 -20.47
CA ALA A 315 15.95 14.73 -21.44
C ALA A 315 16.46 16.02 -20.77
N LEU A 316 15.67 16.62 -19.88
CA LEU A 316 16.10 17.81 -19.11
C LEU A 316 17.32 17.52 -18.23
N HIS A 317 17.30 16.40 -17.49
CA HIS A 317 18.42 15.98 -16.67
C HIS A 317 19.70 15.75 -17.47
N ILE A 318 19.60 15.14 -18.65
CA ILE A 318 20.75 14.93 -19.54
C ILE A 318 21.25 16.24 -20.11
N ILE A 319 20.36 17.13 -20.57
CA ILE A 319 20.77 18.44 -21.10
C ILE A 319 21.54 19.23 -20.05
N THR A 320 21.09 19.24 -18.79
CA THR A 320 21.79 19.94 -17.71
C THR A 320 23.11 19.26 -17.33
N LEU A 321 23.18 17.92 -17.36
CA LEU A 321 24.43 17.16 -17.15
C LEU A 321 25.45 17.37 -18.28
N VAL A 322 25.03 17.38 -19.55
CA VAL A 322 25.90 17.69 -20.70
C VAL A 322 26.44 19.11 -20.56
N TYR A 323 25.55 20.08 -20.29
CA TYR A 323 25.94 21.47 -20.10
C TYR A 323 26.98 21.64 -18.98
N ILE A 324 26.81 20.99 -17.83
CA ILE A 324 27.76 21.12 -16.72
C ILE A 324 29.09 20.39 -17.01
N THR A 325 29.05 19.29 -17.76
CA THR A 325 30.26 18.56 -18.19
C THR A 325 31.09 19.45 -19.10
N ASP A 326 30.48 19.99 -20.16
CA ASP A 326 31.15 20.89 -21.11
C ASP A 326 31.67 22.16 -20.43
N LEU A 327 30.90 22.69 -19.47
CA LEU A 327 31.32 23.84 -18.66
C LEU A 327 32.52 23.48 -17.79
N SER A 328 32.56 22.29 -17.19
CA SER A 328 33.69 21.86 -16.35
C SER A 328 34.97 21.75 -17.18
N HIS A 329 34.91 21.18 -18.39
CA HIS A 329 36.06 21.09 -19.30
C HIS A 329 36.61 22.44 -19.76
N GLN A 330 35.77 23.49 -19.81
CA GLN A 330 36.21 24.84 -20.14
C GLN A 330 37.05 25.48 -19.03
N TYR A 331 36.77 25.14 -17.77
CA TYR A 331 37.52 25.67 -16.61
C TYR A 331 38.70 24.78 -16.23
N GLU A 332 38.56 23.47 -16.38
CA GLU A 332 39.59 22.47 -16.10
C GLU A 332 39.71 21.49 -17.29
N PRO A 333 40.70 21.68 -18.18
CA PRO A 333 40.87 20.82 -19.34
C PRO A 333 41.26 19.39 -18.94
N THR A 334 40.75 18.41 -19.69
CA THR A 334 40.98 16.98 -19.40
C THR A 334 42.46 16.62 -19.51
N GLY A 335 43.00 16.02 -18.44
CA GLY A 335 44.36 15.52 -18.39
C GLY A 335 44.54 14.18 -19.11
N LEU A 336 45.65 13.50 -18.83
CA LEU A 336 45.87 12.12 -19.28
C LEU A 336 44.85 11.18 -18.63
N ILE A 337 44.13 10.42 -19.45
CA ILE A 337 43.10 9.49 -18.97
C ILE A 337 43.79 8.22 -18.45
N ASP A 338 43.71 8.01 -17.14
CA ASP A 338 44.15 6.78 -16.47
C ASP A 338 42.97 6.16 -15.71
N LEU A 339 42.45 5.04 -16.22
CA LEU A 339 41.31 4.33 -15.62
C LEU A 339 41.66 3.63 -14.30
N GLU A 340 42.95 3.37 -14.05
CA GLU A 340 43.43 2.73 -12.82
C GLU A 340 43.77 3.75 -11.73
N ALA A 341 43.76 5.05 -12.05
CA ALA A 341 43.98 6.11 -11.09
C ALA A 341 43.06 6.01 -9.88
N LYS A 342 43.58 6.37 -8.71
CA LYS A 342 42.78 6.49 -7.48
C LYS A 342 41.91 7.74 -7.57
N PHE A 343 40.88 7.80 -6.72
CA PHE A 343 40.07 8.99 -6.60
C PHE A 343 40.93 10.22 -6.25
N GLU A 344 40.81 11.26 -7.06
CA GLU A 344 41.34 12.60 -6.79
C GLU A 344 40.23 13.63 -6.98
N PRO A 345 40.10 14.64 -6.08
CA PRO A 345 39.10 15.68 -6.23
C PRO A 345 39.32 16.52 -7.49
N SER A 346 38.31 16.61 -8.35
CA SER A 346 38.32 17.44 -9.56
C SER A 346 37.05 18.29 -9.68
N LEU A 347 37.09 19.33 -10.53
CA LEU A 347 35.94 20.17 -10.80
C LEU A 347 34.80 19.36 -11.42
N LEU A 348 35.11 18.47 -12.38
CA LEU A 348 34.12 17.63 -13.02
C LEU A 348 33.45 16.66 -12.04
N ASN A 349 34.24 15.99 -11.17
CA ASN A 349 33.68 15.13 -10.12
C ASN A 349 32.70 15.91 -9.24
N THR A 350 33.12 17.09 -8.77
CA THR A 350 32.31 17.97 -7.93
C THR A 350 31.01 18.37 -8.61
N ALA A 351 31.08 18.82 -9.86
CA ALA A 351 29.94 19.30 -10.62
C ALA A 351 28.91 18.18 -10.89
N ILE A 352 29.38 17.01 -11.33
CA ILE A 352 28.53 15.84 -11.58
C ILE A 352 27.92 15.30 -10.29
N TYR A 353 28.68 15.28 -9.19
CA TYR A 353 28.17 14.86 -7.88
C TYR A 353 27.06 15.78 -7.38
N LEU A 354 27.29 17.09 -7.36
CA LEU A 354 26.34 18.06 -6.81
C LEU A 354 25.07 18.19 -7.67
N LEU A 355 25.22 18.24 -9.00
CA LEU A 355 24.08 18.24 -9.91
C LEU A 355 23.32 16.91 -9.80
N GLY A 356 24.03 15.77 -9.80
CA GLY A 356 23.43 14.45 -9.66
C GLY A 356 22.66 14.27 -8.34
N LEU A 357 23.20 14.76 -7.22
CA LEU A 357 22.51 14.76 -5.93
C LEU A 357 21.24 15.63 -5.97
N SER A 358 21.31 16.82 -6.57
CA SER A 358 20.14 17.68 -6.77
C SER A 358 19.08 17.02 -7.65
N GLN A 359 19.48 16.38 -8.74
CA GLN A 359 18.58 15.65 -9.62
C GLN A 359 17.94 14.45 -8.92
N GLN A 360 18.68 13.69 -8.12
CA GLN A 360 18.09 12.63 -7.29
C GLN A 360 17.03 13.18 -6.33
N VAL A 361 17.28 14.31 -5.66
CA VAL A 361 16.25 14.93 -4.81
C VAL A 361 15.04 15.39 -5.65
N SER A 362 15.29 15.97 -6.83
CA SER A 362 14.28 16.37 -7.81
C SER A 362 13.36 15.20 -8.19
N THR A 363 13.93 14.05 -8.55
CA THR A 363 13.15 12.87 -8.95
C THR A 363 12.22 12.41 -7.84
N PHE A 364 12.67 12.40 -6.58
CA PHE A 364 11.83 12.07 -5.43
C PHE A 364 10.76 13.13 -5.18
N ALA A 365 11.15 14.40 -5.04
CA ALA A 365 10.25 15.47 -4.61
C ALA A 365 9.12 15.72 -5.62
N ILE A 366 9.43 15.68 -6.92
CA ILE A 366 8.49 16.01 -7.99
C ILE A 366 7.57 14.83 -8.31
N ASN A 367 8.13 13.62 -8.40
CA ASN A 367 7.34 12.44 -8.77
C ASN A 367 6.61 11.82 -7.55
N PHE A 368 6.81 12.33 -6.34
CA PHE A 368 6.02 11.94 -5.17
C PHE A 368 4.59 12.46 -5.31
N GLN A 369 3.63 11.54 -5.40
CA GLN A 369 2.21 11.85 -5.28
C GLN A 369 1.66 11.28 -3.98
N GLY A 370 1.24 12.17 -3.09
CA GLY A 370 0.61 11.85 -1.82
C GLY A 370 -0.91 11.80 -1.95
N ARG A 371 -1.56 12.88 -1.49
CA ARG A 371 -3.01 13.05 -1.55
C ARG A 371 -3.48 13.06 -3.02
N PRO A 372 -4.67 12.51 -3.31
CA PRO A 372 -5.69 12.06 -2.35
C PRO A 372 -5.58 10.59 -1.88
N PHE A 373 -4.55 9.85 -2.29
CA PHE A 373 -4.49 8.40 -2.08
C PHE A 373 -3.70 7.99 -0.83
N ARG A 374 -2.65 8.73 -0.51
CA ARG A 374 -1.76 8.48 0.63
C ARG A 374 -1.32 9.79 1.29
N GLU A 375 -0.64 9.67 2.43
CA GLU A 375 -0.08 10.83 3.15
C GLU A 375 0.79 11.73 2.23
N GLY A 376 0.73 13.04 2.45
CA GLY A 376 1.57 14.01 1.75
C GLY A 376 3.05 13.89 2.12
N ILE A 377 3.93 14.45 1.29
CA ILE A 377 5.38 14.37 1.50
C ILE A 377 5.82 14.97 2.85
N ARG A 378 5.15 16.04 3.30
CA ARG A 378 5.39 16.70 4.60
C ARG A 378 4.79 15.96 5.79
N GLU A 379 3.84 15.07 5.55
CA GLU A 379 3.22 14.23 6.60
C GLU A 379 4.13 13.04 6.95
N ASN A 380 5.13 12.75 6.11
CA ASN A 380 6.17 11.76 6.35
C ASN A 380 7.48 12.47 6.78
N PRO A 381 7.74 12.64 8.09
CA PRO A 381 8.87 13.44 8.56
C PRO A 381 10.22 12.85 8.15
N THR A 382 10.33 11.51 8.11
CA THR A 382 11.58 10.84 7.71
C THR A 382 11.94 11.15 6.26
N LEU A 383 10.98 11.04 5.34
CA LEU A 383 11.20 11.38 3.95
C LEU A 383 11.45 12.88 3.77
N TRP A 384 10.64 13.73 4.40
CA TRP A 384 10.76 15.18 4.29
C TRP A 384 12.13 15.68 4.74
N TRP A 385 12.55 15.32 5.95
CA TRP A 385 13.85 15.74 6.48
C TRP A 385 15.02 15.10 5.73
N GLY A 386 14.86 13.86 5.23
CA GLY A 386 15.86 13.24 4.36
C GLY A 386 16.09 14.03 3.07
N LEU A 387 15.03 14.44 2.39
CA LEU A 387 15.12 15.24 1.16
C LEU A 387 15.64 16.66 1.46
N VAL A 388 15.19 17.29 2.54
CA VAL A 388 15.68 18.62 2.95
C VAL A 388 17.18 18.57 3.27
N ALA A 389 17.64 17.55 4.00
CA ALA A 389 19.06 17.37 4.31
C ALA A 389 19.89 17.16 3.03
N ALA A 390 19.41 16.33 2.10
CA ALA A 390 20.09 16.12 0.82
C ALA A 390 20.14 17.38 -0.05
N SER A 391 19.04 18.14 -0.13
CA SER A 391 19.05 19.45 -0.79
C SER A 391 20.03 20.41 -0.12
N ALA A 392 20.07 20.44 1.21
CA ALA A 392 21.00 21.30 1.94
C ALA A 392 22.45 20.94 1.63
N VAL A 393 22.80 19.65 1.58
CA VAL A 393 24.13 19.19 1.16
C VAL A 393 24.44 19.64 -0.28
N ALA A 394 23.53 19.43 -1.23
CA ALA A 394 23.73 19.79 -2.62
C ALA A 394 23.93 21.30 -2.81
N PHE A 395 23.05 22.13 -2.24
CA PHE A 395 23.12 23.59 -2.38
C PHE A 395 24.26 24.21 -1.55
N SER A 396 24.57 23.66 -0.37
CA SER A 396 25.76 24.07 0.40
C SER A 396 27.04 23.78 -0.37
N GLY A 397 27.11 22.62 -1.04
CA GLY A 397 28.20 22.26 -1.93
C GLY A 397 28.35 23.23 -3.10
N ALA A 398 27.23 23.51 -3.79
CA ALA A 398 27.24 24.36 -5.00
C ALA A 398 27.54 25.84 -4.71
N THR A 399 27.11 26.36 -3.55
CA THR A 399 27.28 27.77 -3.17
C THR A 399 28.53 28.03 -2.31
N ASP A 400 29.19 26.96 -1.85
CA ASP A 400 30.28 27.01 -0.87
C ASP A 400 29.90 27.69 0.47
N PHE A 401 28.64 27.54 0.88
CA PHE A 401 28.13 28.15 2.11
C PHE A 401 28.76 27.56 3.39
N MET A 402 29.11 26.26 3.38
CA MET A 402 29.81 25.58 4.48
C MET A 402 31.12 24.95 3.98
N PRO A 403 32.24 25.71 3.97
CA PRO A 403 33.51 25.23 3.41
C PRO A 403 34.09 24.00 4.12
N GLU A 404 33.85 23.86 5.43
CA GLU A 404 34.30 22.68 6.19
C GLU A 404 33.60 21.39 5.74
N LEU A 405 32.29 21.46 5.48
CA LEU A 405 31.52 20.34 4.95
C LEU A 405 31.98 19.98 3.54
N ASN A 406 32.26 20.98 2.72
CA ASN A 406 32.74 20.78 1.35
C ASN A 406 34.10 20.09 1.31
N ARG A 407 35.02 20.50 2.19
CA ARG A 407 36.32 19.81 2.33
C ARG A 407 36.15 18.36 2.79
N TRP A 408 35.23 18.09 3.72
CA TRP A 408 34.93 16.72 4.16
C TRP A 408 34.35 15.86 3.02
N LEU A 409 33.48 16.42 2.20
CA LEU A 409 32.93 15.78 0.98
C LEU A 409 33.91 15.73 -0.20
N GLN A 410 35.12 16.24 -0.02
CA GLN A 410 36.14 16.32 -1.07
C GLN A 410 35.66 17.10 -2.30
N ILE A 411 34.85 18.15 -2.07
CA ILE A 411 34.38 19.10 -3.07
C ILE A 411 35.48 20.13 -3.33
N VAL A 412 35.79 20.35 -4.61
CA VAL A 412 36.81 21.33 -5.03
C VAL A 412 36.28 22.75 -4.85
N VAL A 413 37.18 23.68 -4.47
CA VAL A 413 36.85 25.10 -4.40
C VAL A 413 36.65 25.63 -5.82
N MET A 414 35.43 26.11 -6.10
CA MET A 414 35.01 26.57 -7.42
C MET A 414 35.09 28.09 -7.54
N GLU A 415 35.37 28.58 -8.75
CA GLU A 415 35.26 30.01 -9.07
C GLU A 415 33.81 30.51 -8.94
N ASP A 416 33.61 31.76 -8.53
CA ASP A 416 32.29 32.36 -8.31
C ASP A 416 31.38 32.28 -9.55
N SER A 417 31.93 32.50 -10.75
CA SER A 417 31.22 32.35 -12.02
C SER A 417 30.72 30.92 -12.23
N PHE A 418 31.53 29.92 -11.89
CA PHE A 418 31.16 28.51 -12.01
C PHE A 418 30.10 28.12 -10.97
N LYS A 419 30.27 28.52 -9.71
CA LYS A 419 29.29 28.28 -8.62
C LYS A 419 27.90 28.81 -8.98
N PHE A 420 27.83 30.03 -9.53
CA PHE A 420 26.57 30.62 -9.98
C PHE A 420 25.93 29.79 -11.10
N LYS A 421 26.70 29.43 -12.13
CA LYS A 421 26.20 28.62 -13.26
C LYS A 421 25.74 27.23 -12.84
N LEU A 422 26.47 26.55 -11.95
CA LEU A 422 26.09 25.25 -11.39
C LEU A 422 24.78 25.36 -10.59
N THR A 423 24.72 26.31 -9.66
CA THR A 423 23.53 26.52 -8.82
C THR A 423 22.31 26.89 -9.65
N ALA A 424 22.48 27.73 -10.69
CA ALA A 424 21.42 28.07 -11.63
C ALA A 424 20.97 26.85 -12.43
N ALA A 425 21.88 26.01 -12.92
CA ALA A 425 21.55 24.79 -13.64
C ALA A 425 20.74 23.82 -12.76
N MET A 426 21.11 23.64 -11.49
CA MET A 426 20.36 22.83 -10.52
C MET A 426 18.93 23.36 -10.32
N ALA A 427 18.77 24.68 -10.19
CA ALA A 427 17.46 25.30 -10.00
C ALA A 427 16.58 25.20 -11.26
N ILE A 428 17.16 25.44 -12.45
CA ILE A 428 16.47 25.34 -13.74
C ILE A 428 16.02 23.90 -13.99
N ASP A 429 16.88 22.92 -13.72
CA ASP A 429 16.56 21.49 -13.83
C ASP A 429 15.35 21.12 -12.95
N PHE A 430 15.39 21.50 -11.66
CA PHE A 430 14.31 21.22 -10.72
C PHE A 430 12.98 21.86 -11.16
N ILE A 431 12.99 23.15 -11.50
CA ILE A 431 11.79 23.88 -11.92
C ILE A 431 11.25 23.32 -13.24
N GLY A 432 12.14 23.01 -14.20
CA GLY A 432 11.79 22.43 -15.48
C GLY A 432 11.08 21.08 -15.31
N CYS A 433 11.68 20.16 -14.54
CA CYS A 433 11.07 18.87 -14.26
C CYS A 433 9.72 19.00 -13.52
N TRP A 434 9.58 19.97 -12.63
CA TRP A 434 8.35 20.23 -11.91
C TRP A 434 7.22 20.71 -12.84
N LEU A 435 7.54 21.63 -13.74
CA LEU A 435 6.59 22.10 -14.77
C LEU A 435 6.18 20.98 -15.72
N VAL A 436 7.13 20.14 -16.13
CA VAL A 436 6.87 18.98 -16.99
C VAL A 436 5.90 18.01 -16.32
N GLU A 437 6.12 17.65 -15.06
CA GLU A 437 5.25 16.72 -14.34
C GLU A 437 3.83 17.27 -14.20
N ILE A 438 3.69 18.54 -13.79
CA ILE A 438 2.38 19.17 -13.63
C ILE A 438 1.64 19.25 -14.96
N THR A 439 2.32 19.70 -16.02
CA THR A 439 1.70 19.89 -17.34
C THR A 439 1.31 18.55 -17.93
N CYS A 440 2.20 17.55 -17.92
CA CYS A 440 1.89 16.22 -18.44
C CYS A 440 0.72 15.59 -17.68
N LYS A 441 0.67 15.75 -16.35
CA LYS A 441 -0.42 15.22 -15.54
C LYS A 441 -1.75 15.89 -15.86
N ALA A 442 -1.76 17.22 -15.98
CA ALA A 442 -2.97 17.98 -16.25
C ALA A 442 -3.57 17.64 -17.64
N VAL A 443 -2.72 17.41 -18.64
CA VAL A 443 -3.16 17.20 -20.03
C VAL A 443 -3.46 15.73 -20.33
N PHE A 444 -2.66 14.79 -19.79
CA PHE A 444 -2.67 13.40 -20.27
C PHE A 444 -3.07 12.35 -19.22
N ALA A 445 -3.23 12.71 -17.93
CA ALA A 445 -3.61 11.72 -16.92
C ALA A 445 -5.13 11.45 -16.94
N ASP A 446 -5.53 10.26 -17.37
CA ASP A 446 -6.92 9.80 -17.24
C ASP A 446 -7.18 9.27 -15.81
N LEU A 447 -7.83 10.11 -15.00
CA LEU A 447 -8.22 9.80 -13.62
C LEU A 447 -9.74 9.61 -13.47
N ALA A 448 -10.50 9.75 -14.57
CA ALA A 448 -11.96 9.77 -14.55
C ALA A 448 -12.52 8.37 -14.24
N PRO A 449 -13.69 8.25 -13.57
CA PRO A 449 -14.39 6.97 -13.41
C PRO A 449 -14.93 6.45 -14.75
N LYS A 450 -15.06 5.11 -14.87
CA LYS A 450 -15.71 4.50 -16.06
C LYS A 450 -17.19 4.92 -16.13
N PRO A 451 -17.76 5.13 -17.33
CA PRO A 451 -19.17 5.52 -17.51
C PRO A 451 -20.18 4.59 -16.83
N PHE A 452 -19.88 3.28 -16.79
CA PHE A 452 -20.68 2.30 -16.04
C PHE A 452 -20.92 2.70 -14.57
N ILE A 453 -19.95 3.36 -13.93
CA ILE A 453 -20.03 3.77 -12.52
C ILE A 453 -20.85 5.06 -12.34
N THR A 454 -20.84 5.95 -13.34
CA THR A 454 -21.49 7.28 -13.26
C THR A 454 -22.90 7.29 -13.83
N ARG A 455 -23.27 6.34 -14.69
CA ARG A 455 -24.61 6.25 -15.29
C ARG A 455 -25.72 6.15 -14.24
N GLY A 456 -26.79 6.93 -14.39
CA GLY A 456 -27.94 6.94 -13.47
C GLY A 456 -27.63 7.44 -12.06
N ARG A 457 -26.42 7.96 -11.83
CA ARG A 457 -25.99 8.43 -10.51
C ARG A 457 -26.77 9.65 -10.05
N GLU A 458 -26.91 10.66 -10.91
CA GLU A 458 -27.62 11.91 -10.57
C GLU A 458 -29.06 11.62 -10.13
N ARG A 459 -29.78 10.81 -10.90
CA ARG A 459 -31.12 10.31 -10.56
C ARG A 459 -31.16 9.66 -9.18
N ARG A 460 -30.19 8.78 -8.86
CA ARG A 460 -30.12 8.07 -7.57
C ARG A 460 -29.74 8.99 -6.41
N GLU A 461 -28.87 9.97 -6.64
CA GLU A 461 -28.50 10.97 -5.63
C GLU A 461 -29.66 11.93 -5.35
N LEU A 462 -30.39 12.37 -6.38
CA LEU A 462 -31.62 13.17 -6.24
C LEU A 462 -32.68 12.41 -5.43
N ARG A 463 -32.97 11.14 -5.78
CA ARG A 463 -33.91 10.31 -5.04
C ARG A 463 -33.54 10.17 -3.56
N ARG A 464 -32.26 9.96 -3.25
CA ARG A 464 -31.79 9.89 -1.85
C ARG A 464 -32.00 11.22 -1.11
N GLN A 465 -31.74 12.35 -1.75
CA GLN A 465 -31.99 13.66 -1.15
C GLN A 465 -33.48 13.88 -0.88
N GLU A 466 -34.36 13.43 -1.76
CA GLU A 466 -35.81 13.48 -1.56
C GLU A 466 -36.26 12.56 -0.40
N GLU A 467 -35.76 11.32 -0.35
CA GLU A 467 -36.02 10.39 0.76
C GLU A 467 -35.53 10.94 2.10
N GLU A 468 -34.35 11.56 2.15
CA GLU A 468 -33.81 12.22 3.34
C GLU A 468 -34.68 13.41 3.78
N LYS A 469 -35.12 14.24 2.83
CA LYS A 469 -36.05 15.35 3.10
C LYS A 469 -37.39 14.84 3.65
N ALA A 470 -37.94 13.78 3.05
CA ALA A 470 -39.19 13.17 3.51
C ALA A 470 -39.07 12.57 4.92
N LYS A 471 -37.95 11.91 5.23
CA LYS A 471 -37.64 11.42 6.59
C LYS A 471 -37.48 12.56 7.59
N MET A 472 -36.81 13.66 7.21
CA MET A 472 -36.70 14.84 8.08
C MET A 472 -38.07 15.48 8.35
N MET A 473 -38.93 15.57 7.34
CA MET A 473 -40.29 16.10 7.48
C MET A 473 -41.14 15.26 8.44
N THR A 474 -41.12 13.93 8.29
CA THR A 474 -41.84 13.02 9.20
C THR A 474 -41.33 13.11 10.64
N VAL A 475 -40.02 13.19 10.86
CA VAL A 475 -39.45 13.41 12.20
C VAL A 475 -39.86 14.78 12.80
N LEU A 476 -40.03 15.80 11.97
CA LEU A 476 -40.50 17.13 12.41
C LEU A 476 -42.00 17.13 12.74
N GLU A 477 -42.81 16.37 12.02
CA GLU A 477 -44.24 16.18 12.29
C GLU A 477 -44.47 15.39 13.58
N ASP A 478 -43.71 14.30 13.80
CA ASP A 478 -43.74 13.50 15.04
C ASP A 478 -43.29 14.30 16.27
N LYS A 479 -42.44 15.32 16.09
CA LYS A 479 -42.03 16.24 17.16
C LYS A 479 -43.03 17.35 17.44
N LYS A 480 -44.00 17.60 16.56
CA LYS A 480 -45.08 18.59 16.76
C LYS A 480 -46.34 17.98 17.34
N SER A 481 -46.48 16.65 17.31
CA SER A 481 -47.60 15.88 17.84
C SER A 481 -47.39 15.38 19.27
N VAL A 482 -46.23 15.67 19.88
CA VAL A 482 -45.89 15.53 21.30
C VAL A 482 -45.80 16.91 21.92
#